data_AF-A0A8S4R737-F1
#
_entry.id   AF-A0A8S4R737-F1
#
_cell.length_a   1.000
_cell.length_b   1.000
_cell.length_c   1.000
_cell.angle_alpha   90.00
_cell.angle_beta   90.00
_cell.angle_gamma   90.00
#
_symmetry.space_group_name_H-M   'P 1'
#
loop_
_entity.id
_entity.type
_entity.pdbx_description
1 polymer ?
#
loop_
_entity_poly.entity_id
_entity_poly.type
_entity_poly.pdbx_seq_one_letter_code
_entity_poly.pdbx_strand_id
1 'polypeptide(L)'
;MVVELEFDYNAAIASMDIFSQQDFDSLKQWTQNLDKSKFVPKDLTDKQLLIFYNACYGDVDRTKVCIEKYYQIRKNAPEMFDNRVLSSEDVQPTVQAL
;
A
#
# COMPACT_ATOMS: atom_id res chain seq x y z
N MET A 1 12.84 -10.06 -21.28
CA MET A 1 11.87 -8.99 -21.59
C MET A 1 11.13 -8.72 -20.30
N VAL A 2 11.48 -7.64 -19.59
CA VAL A 2 10.78 -7.29 -18.34
C VAL A 2 9.42 -6.80 -18.79
N VAL A 3 8.37 -7.59 -18.57
CA VAL A 3 7.01 -7.08 -18.72
C VAL A 3 6.83 -6.13 -17.55
N GLU A 4 7.01 -4.82 -17.78
CA GLU A 4 6.45 -3.81 -16.89
C GLU A 4 4.93 -3.97 -16.99
N LEU A 5 4.37 -4.81 -16.11
CA LEU A 5 2.94 -4.90 -15.91
C LEU A 5 2.52 -3.62 -15.21
N GLU A 6 2.28 -2.57 -15.99
CA GLU A 6 1.60 -1.37 -15.53
C GLU A 6 0.30 -1.79 -14.83
N PHE A 7 -0.01 -1.12 -13.73
CA PHE A 7 -1.20 -1.44 -12.95
C PHE A 7 -2.44 -0.96 -13.70
N ASP A 8 -3.22 -1.91 -14.24
CA ASP A 8 -4.51 -1.62 -14.84
C ASP A 8 -5.58 -1.44 -13.75
N TYR A 9 -5.88 -0.17 -13.43
CA TYR A 9 -6.89 0.20 -12.46
C TYR A 9 -8.28 -0.31 -12.86
N ASN A 10 -8.65 -0.21 -14.14
CA ASN A 10 -9.99 -0.56 -14.60
C ASN A 10 -10.23 -2.07 -14.52
N ALA A 11 -9.23 -2.87 -14.92
CA ALA A 11 -9.28 -4.31 -14.75
C ALA A 11 -9.33 -4.71 -13.27
N ALA A 12 -8.56 -4.03 -12.41
CA ALA A 12 -8.55 -4.29 -10.97
C ALA A 12 -9.93 -4.05 -10.34
N ILE A 13 -10.55 -2.89 -10.56
CA ILE A 13 -11.87 -2.59 -9.97
C ILE A 13 -12.98 -3.49 -10.54
N ALA A 14 -12.87 -3.87 -11.82
CA ALA A 14 -13.85 -4.77 -12.45
C ALA A 14 -13.76 -6.20 -11.90
N SER A 15 -12.59 -6.60 -11.39
CA SER A 15 -12.38 -7.92 -10.76
C SER A 15 -12.77 -7.99 -9.28
N MET A 16 -13.04 -6.85 -8.64
CA MET A 16 -13.39 -6.81 -7.23
C MET A 16 -14.88 -7.12 -7.04
N ASP A 17 -15.19 -8.06 -6.15
CA ASP A 17 -16.57 -8.40 -5.79
C ASP A 17 -17.31 -7.21 -5.15
N ILE A 18 -16.57 -6.34 -4.46
CA ILE A 18 -17.09 -5.21 -3.69
C ILE A 18 -16.23 -3.98 -4.00
N PHE A 19 -16.71 -3.13 -4.91
CA PHE A 19 -16.09 -1.85 -5.23
C PHE A 19 -17.12 -0.72 -5.28
N SER A 20 -16.80 0.39 -4.62
CA SER A 20 -17.56 1.63 -4.67
C SER A 20 -16.61 2.79 -4.98
N GLN A 21 -16.85 3.47 -6.10
CA GLN A 21 -16.05 4.64 -6.49
C GLN A 21 -16.17 5.76 -5.45
N GLN A 22 -17.38 5.96 -4.89
CA GLN A 22 -17.63 6.96 -3.86
C GLN A 22 -16.80 6.69 -2.59
N ASP A 23 -16.76 5.44 -2.14
CA ASP A 23 -15.99 5.04 -0.96
C ASP A 23 -14.49 5.22 -1.22
N PHE A 24 -14.03 4.81 -2.40
CA PHE A 24 -12.64 4.93 -2.79
C PHE A 24 -12.18 6.39 -2.89
N ASP A 25 -13.01 7.27 -3.46
CA ASP A 25 -12.75 8.71 -3.52
C ASP A 25 -12.73 9.33 -2.11
N SER A 26 -13.61 8.87 -1.21
CA SER A 26 -13.60 9.30 0.20
C SER A 26 -12.30 8.91 0.92
N LEU A 27 -11.76 7.72 0.62
CA LEU A 27 -10.50 7.24 1.16
C LEU A 27 -9.31 8.03 0.61
N LYS A 28 -9.28 8.33 -0.70
CA LYS A 28 -8.28 9.20 -1.32
C LYS A 28 -8.24 10.58 -0.68
N GLN A 29 -9.42 11.19 -0.52
CA GLN A 29 -9.54 12.50 0.13
C GLN A 29 -9.07 12.41 1.60
N TRP A 30 -9.43 11.36 2.31
CA TRP A 30 -9.00 11.14 3.69
C TRP A 30 -7.47 11.03 3.80
N THR A 31 -6.78 10.26 2.94
CA THR A 31 -5.31 10.14 2.97
C THR A 31 -4.57 11.46 2.71
N GLN A 32 -5.13 12.35 1.89
CA GLN A 32 -4.54 13.65 1.61
C GLN A 32 -4.67 14.63 2.79
N ASN A 33 -5.78 14.55 3.53
CA ASN A 33 -6.11 15.43 4.65
C ASN A 33 -5.65 14.90 6.01
N LEU A 34 -5.09 13.69 6.03
CA LEU A 34 -4.60 13.01 7.22
C LEU A 34 -3.48 13.81 7.92
N ASP A 35 -3.55 13.82 9.26
CA ASP A 35 -2.53 14.42 10.10
C ASP A 35 -1.23 13.57 10.09
N LYS A 36 -0.08 14.26 10.19
CA LYS A 36 1.25 13.65 10.17
C LYS A 36 1.48 12.69 11.33
N SER A 37 0.76 12.83 12.44
CA SER A 37 0.85 11.92 13.60
C SER A 37 0.52 10.46 13.28
N LYS A 38 -0.13 10.19 12.14
CA LYS A 38 -0.52 8.85 11.71
C LYS A 38 0.52 8.14 10.84
N PHE A 39 1.58 8.84 10.41
CA PHE A 39 2.67 8.32 9.58
C PHE A 39 2.24 7.71 8.24
N VAL A 40 0.99 7.94 7.82
CA VAL A 40 0.48 7.53 6.51
C VAL A 40 1.01 8.52 5.46
N PRO A 41 1.65 8.04 4.38
CA PRO A 41 2.04 8.90 3.26
C PRO A 41 0.83 9.57 2.62
N LYS A 42 1.00 10.77 2.07
CA LYS A 42 -0.10 11.49 1.40
C LYS A 42 -0.26 11.12 -0.08
N ASP A 43 0.75 10.46 -0.62
CA ASP A 43 0.95 10.08 -2.01
C ASP A 43 0.74 8.58 -2.23
N LEU A 44 -0.15 7.94 -1.46
CA LEU A 44 -0.56 6.57 -1.75
C LEU A 44 -1.09 6.49 -3.18
N THR A 45 -0.51 5.58 -3.95
CA THR A 45 -1.00 5.26 -5.30
C THR A 45 -2.35 4.56 -5.25
N ASP A 46 -3.12 4.66 -6.33
CA ASP A 46 -4.41 3.97 -6.48
C ASP A 46 -4.27 2.46 -6.25
N LYS A 47 -3.19 1.87 -6.75
CA LYS A 47 -2.86 0.47 -6.51
C LYS A 47 -2.75 0.15 -5.02
N GLN A 48 -1.96 0.93 -4.28
CA GLN A 48 -1.76 0.70 -2.85
C GLN A 48 -3.06 0.87 -2.08
N LEU A 49 -3.83 1.91 -2.39
CA LEU A 49 -5.09 2.17 -1.71
C LEU A 49 -6.14 1.09 -2.00
N LEU A 50 -6.23 0.62 -3.26
CA LEU A 50 -7.12 -0.47 -3.65
C LEU A 50 -6.78 -1.77 -2.91
N ILE A 51 -5.50 -2.07 -2.70
CA ILE A 51 -5.09 -3.27 -1.94
C ILE A 51 -5.65 -3.21 -0.52
N PHE A 52 -5.56 -2.08 0.17
CA PHE A 52 -6.13 -1.93 1.52
C PHE A 52 -7.65 -2.03 1.51
N TYR A 53 -8.30 -1.35 0.57
CA TYR A 53 -9.75 -1.33 0.44
C TYR A 53 -10.31 -2.74 0.17
N ASN A 54 -9.68 -3.47 -0.75
CA ASN A 54 -10.02 -4.86 -1.06
C ASN A 54 -9.75 -5.80 0.13
N ALA A 55 -8.61 -5.65 0.81
CA ALA A 55 -8.29 -6.45 2.00
C ALA A 55 -9.27 -6.22 3.17
N CYS A 56 -9.96 -5.09 3.18
CA CYS A 56 -10.99 -4.75 4.16
C CYS A 56 -12.42 -4.98 3.64
N TYR A 57 -12.59 -5.70 2.52
CA TYR A 57 -13.88 -6.04 1.93
C TYR A 57 -14.78 -4.82 1.63
N GLY A 58 -14.16 -3.71 1.21
CA GLY A 58 -14.89 -2.48 0.90
C GLY A 58 -15.34 -1.66 2.11
N ASP A 59 -15.04 -2.09 3.34
CA ASP A 59 -15.37 -1.34 4.55
C ASP A 59 -14.41 -0.15 4.74
N VAL A 60 -14.92 1.07 4.54
CA VAL A 60 -14.15 2.31 4.57
C VAL A 60 -13.46 2.54 5.92
N ASP A 61 -14.15 2.31 7.04
CA ASP A 61 -13.60 2.63 8.36
C ASP A 61 -12.59 1.56 8.80
N ARG A 62 -12.81 0.29 8.46
CA ARG A 62 -11.79 -0.76 8.62
C ARG A 62 -10.57 -0.48 7.75
N THR A 63 -10.77 0.01 6.52
CA THR A 63 -9.69 0.38 5.61
C THR A 63 -8.81 1.46 6.21
N LYS A 64 -9.40 2.53 6.76
CA LYS A 64 -8.67 3.60 7.46
C LYS A 64 -7.83 3.06 8.61
N VAL A 65 -8.42 2.24 9.48
CA VAL A 65 -7.72 1.63 10.61
C VAL A 65 -6.58 0.73 10.15
N CYS A 66 -6.80 -0.07 9.10
CA CYS A 66 -5.79 -0.96 8.52
C CYS A 66 -4.59 -0.16 8.01
N ILE A 67 -4.83 0.91 7.25
CA ILE A 67 -3.79 1.80 6.71
C ILE A 67 -2.99 2.43 7.85
N GLU A 68 -3.64 3.02 8.85
CA GLU A 68 -2.96 3.63 9.99
C GLU A 68 -2.07 2.61 10.73
N LYS A 69 -2.60 1.42 11.00
CA LYS A 69 -1.85 0.36 11.70
C LYS A 69 -0.65 -0.13 10.89
N TYR A 70 -0.83 -0.34 9.59
CA TYR A 70 0.25 -0.76 8.70
C TYR A 70 1.42 0.22 8.73
N TYR A 71 1.16 1.52 8.56
CA TYR A 71 2.22 2.52 8.56
C TYR A 71 2.79 2.80 9.95
N GLN A 72 1.98 2.69 11.02
CA GLN A 72 2.47 2.75 12.40
C GLN A 72 3.46 1.63 12.69
N ILE A 73 3.17 0.39 12.27
CA ILE A 73 4.07 -0.76 12.43
C ILE A 73 5.36 -0.52 11.66
N ARG A 74 5.28 -0.09 10.39
CA ARG A 74 6.48 0.20 9.58
C ARG A 74 7.36 1.27 10.20
N LYS A 75 6.76 2.32 10.76
CA LYS A 75 7.50 3.40 11.41
C LYS A 75 8.21 2.93 12.70
N ASN A 76 7.59 2.01 13.43
CA ASN A 76 8.05 1.56 14.74
C ASN A 76 8.95 0.32 14.71
N ALA A 77 9.02 -0.38 13.57
CA ALA A 77 9.88 -1.55 13.38
C ALA A 77 10.85 -1.35 12.17
N PRO A 78 11.66 -0.27 12.15
CA PRO A 78 12.55 0.01 11.02
C PRO A 78 13.55 -1.13 10.75
N GLU A 79 13.93 -1.91 11.77
CA GLU A 79 14.78 -3.10 11.63
C GLU A 79 14.20 -4.16 10.69
N MET A 80 12.87 -4.21 10.54
CA MET A 80 12.18 -5.12 9.63
C MET A 80 11.90 -4.49 8.26
N PHE A 81 11.74 -3.16 8.20
CA PHE A 81 11.18 -2.49 7.03
C PHE A 81 12.16 -1.56 6.28
N ASP A 82 13.27 -1.13 6.90
CA ASP A 82 14.33 -0.33 6.28
C ASP A 82 15.45 -1.21 5.72
N ASN A 83 16.37 -0.60 4.96
CA ASN A 83 17.57 -1.24 4.39
C ASN A 83 17.32 -2.50 3.54
N ARG A 84 16.11 -2.64 2.98
CA ARG A 84 15.75 -3.71 2.02
C ARG A 84 16.23 -3.39 0.61
N VAL A 85 17.52 -3.11 0.48
CA VAL A 85 18.18 -2.79 -0.78
C VAL A 85 18.89 -4.04 -1.28
N LEU A 86 18.33 -4.69 -2.31
CA LEU A 86 18.89 -5.93 -2.87
C LEU A 86 20.30 -5.75 -3.45
N SER A 87 20.67 -4.51 -3.80
CA SER A 87 22.00 -4.16 -4.29
C SER A 87 23.01 -3.80 -3.20
N SER A 88 22.64 -3.86 -1.91
CA SER A 88 23.60 -3.59 -0.84
C SER A 88 24.66 -4.69 -0.76
N GLU A 89 25.87 -4.31 -0.38
CA GLU A 89 26.99 -5.26 -0.23
C GLU A 89 26.65 -6.40 0.74
N ASP A 90 25.87 -6.11 1.78
CA ASP A 90 25.45 -7.08 2.80
C ASP A 90 24.43 -8.12 2.27
N VAL A 91 23.62 -7.76 1.26
CA VAL A 91 22.54 -8.62 0.74
C VAL A 91 22.94 -9.36 -0.53
N GLN A 92 23.89 -8.82 -1.31
CA GLN A 92 24.37 -9.39 -2.57
C GLN A 92 24.79 -10.86 -2.50
N PRO A 93 25.52 -11.35 -1.47
CA PRO A 93 25.90 -12.75 -1.38
C PRO A 93 24.70 -13.70 -1.34
N THR A 94 23.61 -13.30 -0.67
CA THR A 94 22.38 -14.10 -0.55
C THR A 94 21.62 -14.16 -1.87
N VAL A 95 21.63 -13.07 -2.64
CA VAL A 95 20.97 -13.00 -3.95
C VAL A 95 21.69 -13.88 -4.99
N GLN A 96 23.01 -13.95 -4.94
CA GLN A 96 23.83 -14.75 -5.86
C GLN A 96 23.79 -16.26 -5.58
N ALA A 97 23.34 -16.66 -4.39
CA ALA A 97 23.22 -18.05 -3.98
C ALA A 97 21.89 -18.73 -4.39
N LEU A 98 20.96 -17.97 -4.98
CA LEU A 98 19.66 -18.43 -5.50
C LEU A 98 19.73 -18.64 -7.02
#